data_AF-A0A0R0C9R1-F1
#
_entry.id   AF-A0A0R0C9R1-F1
#
_cell.length_a   1.000
_cell.length_b   1.000
_cell.length_c   1.000
_cell.angle_alpha   90.00
_cell.angle_beta   90.00
_cell.angle_gamma   90.00
#
_symmetry.space_group_name_H-M   'P 1'
#
loop_
_entity.id
_entity.type
_entity.pdbx_description
1 polymer ?
#
loop_
_entity_poly.entity_id
_entity_poly.type
_entity_poly.pdbx_seq_one_letter_code
_entity_poly.pdbx_strand_id
1 'polypeptide(L)'
;MGDPQQDRPNEAAPVSVQQLREALGFITEQYNNVVDGGKNVFVWLWEALQGDFNQQRSTGQVVFDTVVSMIPGVDQVCDVRDIIANCKQIDENKSNAWAWVGLVLTLIGLFPTLGSLVKGVLKIFFLFVRRFGLNHVTRAVDEAMSWVITLLRRREIAQYWKHLRWDRVFHELARQVRVVRDLVTSANLLNAFDRGILLMRNLLGKVEDIPFIGASAKTTMELVGRIGEEVNSYIGAALRPVHEIMEAIIRRLEIEDILQRGGILDARNVHFTGTLPEAHAVTLMQRMNPQPAWLNKGTPSQYIPLRPAKVRQSIQSAANDGYPALSDPQIKSFARGMKSVVLEGPLKLYRVVSPSNAGAGSDWMTEDVFRAIARSATPRNDWRKKLAVWPDWNPNGQFVVYEIKAGEKLKVWKGPASAQIKENGSLPDHFLEGGYEQVKFDASIPYRADGSFPVGASGKPLNTHADTMRFYDVNQTTGVMTLSSTMTYAAWKALPASDQLKYISIREAMNNPRISGPYDTGWGTLDFSSQLVNVKLGLPNIPGQITKQ
;
A
#
# COMPACT_ATOMS: atom_id res chain seq x y z
N MET A 1 14.29 -30.61 27.95
CA MET A 1 13.10 -31.01 28.72
C MET A 1 12.67 -29.79 29.52
N GLY A 2 11.57 -29.16 29.12
CA GLY A 2 11.02 -27.96 29.77
C GLY A 2 10.06 -28.37 30.89
N ASP A 3 9.98 -27.52 31.92
CA ASP A 3 9.24 -27.70 33.16
C ASP A 3 7.75 -28.05 32.93
N PRO A 4 7.24 -29.20 33.45
CA PRO A 4 5.85 -29.63 33.28
C PRO A 4 4.81 -28.82 34.09
N GLN A 5 5.22 -27.82 34.89
CA GLN A 5 4.28 -27.08 35.74
C GLN A 5 3.60 -25.88 35.06
N GLN A 6 3.91 -25.56 33.81
CA GLN A 6 3.31 -24.42 33.10
C GLN A 6 2.00 -24.73 32.36
N ASP A 7 1.54 -25.98 32.39
CA ASP A 7 0.29 -26.45 31.78
C ASP A 7 -0.72 -26.94 32.85
N ARG A 8 -1.36 -26.01 33.54
CA ARG A 8 -2.71 -26.26 34.10
C ARG A 8 -3.73 -25.46 33.28
N PRO A 9 -4.53 -26.11 32.43
CA PRO A 9 -5.63 -25.45 31.74
C PRO A 9 -6.78 -25.31 32.74
N ASN A 10 -7.08 -24.08 33.21
CA ASN A 10 -8.45 -23.57 33.44
C ASN A 10 -8.63 -22.42 34.44
N GLU A 11 -7.59 -21.84 35.04
CA GLU A 11 -7.78 -20.64 35.87
C GLU A 11 -6.86 -19.52 35.39
N ALA A 12 -7.42 -18.43 34.87
CA ALA A 12 -6.68 -17.18 34.78
C ALA A 12 -6.41 -16.74 36.22
N ALA A 13 -5.13 -16.67 36.62
CA ALA A 13 -4.76 -16.28 37.98
C ALA A 13 -5.42 -14.92 38.32
N PRO A 14 -6.04 -14.76 39.51
CA PRO A 14 -6.69 -13.52 39.88
C PRO A 14 -5.70 -12.35 39.84
N VAL A 15 -6.13 -11.20 39.30
CA VAL A 15 -5.26 -10.01 39.22
C VAL A 15 -4.95 -9.52 40.64
N SER A 16 -3.66 -9.50 40.97
CA SER A 16 -3.20 -9.00 42.26
C SER A 16 -3.18 -7.47 42.29
N VAL A 17 -3.31 -6.88 43.49
CA VAL A 17 -3.18 -5.44 43.67
C VAL A 17 -1.79 -4.94 43.26
N GLN A 18 -0.76 -5.76 43.41
CA GLN A 18 0.60 -5.44 42.98
C GLN A 18 0.71 -5.28 41.46
N GLN A 19 0.11 -6.19 40.68
CA GLN A 19 0.07 -6.10 39.22
C GLN A 19 -0.66 -4.82 38.75
N LEU A 20 -1.74 -4.42 39.45
CA LEU A 20 -2.45 -3.17 39.14
C LEU A 20 -1.60 -1.92 39.45
N ARG A 21 -0.79 -1.95 40.49
CA ARG A 21 0.13 -0.85 40.83
C ARG A 21 1.27 -0.73 39.82
N GLU A 22 1.85 -1.85 39.40
CA GLU A 22 2.90 -1.89 38.36
C GLU A 22 2.37 -1.39 37.02
N ALA A 23 1.15 -1.80 36.66
CA ALA A 23 0.43 -1.30 35.50
C ALA A 23 0.22 0.22 35.54
N LEU A 24 -0.28 0.74 36.66
CA LEU A 24 -0.48 2.18 36.85
C LEU A 24 0.85 2.94 36.76
N GLY A 25 1.89 2.46 37.44
CA GLY A 25 3.23 3.07 37.42
C GLY A 25 3.81 3.14 36.01
N PHE A 26 3.74 2.06 35.24
CA PHE A 26 4.21 2.04 33.86
C PHE A 26 3.45 3.04 32.97
N ILE A 27 2.12 3.09 33.10
CA ILE A 27 1.30 4.03 32.33
C ILE A 27 1.67 5.47 32.73
N THR A 28 1.80 5.77 34.01
CA THR A 28 2.18 7.12 34.49
C THR A 28 3.57 7.54 34.00
N GLU A 29 4.58 6.66 34.04
CA GLU A 29 5.95 6.96 33.58
C GLU A 29 6.03 7.24 32.07
N GLN A 30 5.26 6.51 31.26
CA GLN A 30 5.22 6.75 29.81
C GLN A 30 4.35 7.96 29.43
N TYR A 31 3.47 8.41 30.34
CA TYR A 31 2.48 9.45 30.11
C TYR A 31 2.55 10.57 31.15
N ASN A 32 3.68 11.26 31.24
CA ASN A 32 3.86 12.46 32.08
C ASN A 32 2.76 13.55 31.92
N ASN A 33 1.88 13.46 30.90
CA ASN A 33 0.81 14.42 30.60
C ASN A 33 -0.63 13.85 30.66
N VAL A 34 -0.88 12.57 31.01
CA VAL A 34 -2.23 11.95 30.89
C VAL A 34 -2.79 11.36 32.19
N VAL A 35 -1.94 10.96 33.14
CA VAL A 35 -2.39 10.39 34.42
C VAL A 35 -1.72 11.13 35.57
N ASP A 36 -2.53 11.70 36.47
CA ASP A 36 -2.06 12.44 37.63
C ASP A 36 -1.37 11.48 38.61
N GLY A 37 -0.08 11.72 38.89
CA GLY A 37 0.81 10.77 39.60
C GLY A 37 0.42 10.47 41.06
N GLY A 38 -0.61 11.11 41.59
CA GLY A 38 -1.18 10.87 42.93
C GLY A 38 -2.49 10.05 42.94
N LYS A 39 -2.97 9.54 41.79
CA LYS A 39 -4.26 8.82 41.73
C LYS A 39 -4.24 7.48 42.48
N ASN A 40 -5.30 7.21 43.26
CA ASN A 40 -5.51 5.93 43.94
C ASN A 40 -5.74 4.81 42.91
N VAL A 41 -5.01 3.70 43.03
CA VAL A 41 -5.06 2.54 42.11
C VAL A 41 -6.46 1.98 41.89
N PHE A 42 -7.33 2.03 42.90
CA PHE A 42 -8.70 1.54 42.80
C PHE A 42 -9.63 2.51 42.07
N VAL A 43 -9.41 3.82 42.22
CA VAL A 43 -10.13 4.86 41.47
C VAL A 43 -9.73 4.78 39.99
N TRP A 44 -8.44 4.63 39.70
CA TRP A 44 -7.95 4.40 38.34
C TRP A 44 -8.54 3.11 37.75
N LEU A 45 -8.55 2.00 38.50
CA LEU A 45 -9.13 0.75 38.04
C LEU A 45 -10.60 0.93 37.65
N TRP A 46 -11.38 1.64 38.47
CA TRP A 46 -12.77 1.94 38.18
C TRP A 46 -12.94 2.83 36.93
N GLU A 47 -12.18 3.91 36.80
CA GLU A 47 -12.17 4.79 35.60
C GLU A 47 -11.81 4.00 34.34
N ALA A 48 -10.80 3.11 34.43
CA ALA A 48 -10.35 2.26 33.33
C ALA A 48 -11.43 1.24 32.90
N LEU A 49 -12.17 0.68 33.85
CA LEU A 49 -13.27 -0.26 33.59
C LEU A 49 -14.53 0.43 33.05
N GLN A 50 -14.84 1.66 33.50
CA GLN A 50 -15.98 2.43 32.99
C GLN A 50 -15.71 3.07 31.62
N GLY A 51 -14.45 3.30 31.27
CA GLY A 51 -14.04 3.67 29.92
C GLY A 51 -14.16 5.16 29.61
N ASP A 52 -13.51 6.03 30.39
CA ASP A 52 -13.32 7.47 30.09
C ASP A 52 -12.40 7.73 28.87
N PHE A 53 -12.60 7.00 27.78
CA PHE A 53 -11.89 7.16 26.52
C PHE A 53 -12.84 6.89 25.36
N ASN A 54 -13.57 7.95 25.01
CA ASN A 54 -14.19 8.30 23.74
C ASN A 54 -14.35 7.16 22.71
N GLN A 55 -15.60 6.83 22.34
CA GLN A 55 -15.91 5.86 21.27
C GLN A 55 -15.36 6.29 19.89
N GLN A 56 -14.91 7.54 19.73
CA GLN A 56 -14.21 8.07 18.55
C GLN A 56 -12.67 7.99 18.70
N ARG A 57 -12.12 6.87 19.18
CA ARG A 57 -10.65 6.73 19.28
C ARG A 57 -9.99 6.84 17.90
N SER A 58 -8.97 7.69 17.82
CA SER A 58 -8.09 7.73 16.65
C SER A 58 -7.39 6.40 16.49
N THR A 59 -7.09 5.98 15.27
CA THR A 59 -6.48 4.68 15.03
C THR A 59 -5.06 4.57 15.66
N GLY A 60 -4.36 5.70 15.82
CA GLY A 60 -3.10 5.76 16.54
C GLY A 60 -3.24 5.44 18.04
N GLN A 61 -4.35 5.83 18.67
CA GLN A 61 -4.66 5.45 20.05
C GLN A 61 -4.91 3.95 20.18
N VAL A 62 -5.54 3.30 19.20
CA VAL A 62 -5.79 1.85 19.28
C VAL A 62 -4.52 1.02 19.11
N VAL A 63 -3.62 1.41 18.20
CA VAL A 63 -2.29 0.77 18.12
C VAL A 63 -1.51 0.97 19.41
N PHE A 64 -1.65 2.12 20.05
CA PHE A 64 -1.03 2.40 21.34
C PHE A 64 -1.66 1.56 22.48
N ASP A 65 -2.98 1.52 22.58
CA ASP A 65 -3.72 0.69 23.54
C ASP A 65 -3.38 -0.79 23.39
N THR A 66 -3.14 -1.24 22.15
CA THR A 66 -2.71 -2.60 21.85
C THR A 66 -1.31 -2.90 22.38
N VAL A 67 -0.40 -1.91 22.36
CA VAL A 67 0.94 -2.05 22.98
C VAL A 67 0.81 -2.07 24.51
N VAL A 68 -0.04 -1.22 25.08
CA VAL A 68 -0.31 -1.18 26.52
C VAL A 68 -1.00 -2.46 27.03
N SER A 69 -1.90 -3.05 26.25
CA SER A 69 -2.54 -4.32 26.60
C SER A 69 -1.59 -5.51 26.58
N MET A 70 -0.35 -5.37 26.12
CA MET A 70 0.65 -6.44 26.24
C MET A 70 1.26 -6.52 27.65
N ILE A 71 0.95 -5.58 28.54
CA ILE A 71 1.39 -5.59 29.94
C ILE A 71 0.52 -6.58 30.74
N PRO A 72 1.13 -7.54 31.46
CA PRO A 72 0.39 -8.44 32.36
C PRO A 72 -0.46 -7.65 33.36
N GLY A 73 -1.73 -8.01 33.52
CA GLY A 73 -2.70 -7.32 34.37
C GLY A 73 -3.50 -6.22 33.66
N VAL A 74 -2.88 -5.44 32.75
CA VAL A 74 -3.60 -4.44 31.94
C VAL A 74 -4.47 -5.09 30.87
N ASP A 75 -4.01 -6.18 30.26
CA ASP A 75 -4.80 -6.96 29.28
C ASP A 75 -6.16 -7.37 29.88
N GLN A 76 -6.14 -7.86 31.13
CA GLN A 76 -7.32 -8.34 31.84
C GLN A 76 -8.33 -7.22 32.15
N VAL A 77 -7.83 -6.03 32.53
CA VAL A 77 -8.69 -4.84 32.72
C VAL A 77 -9.31 -4.40 31.39
N CYS A 78 -8.52 -4.40 30.30
CA CYS A 78 -9.03 -4.06 28.96
C CYS A 78 -10.10 -5.03 28.49
N ASP A 79 -9.91 -6.33 28.70
CA ASP A 79 -10.87 -7.34 28.27
C ASP A 79 -12.20 -7.24 29.04
N VAL A 80 -12.15 -7.00 30.36
CA VAL A 80 -13.37 -6.76 31.16
C VAL A 80 -14.08 -5.48 30.75
N ARG A 81 -13.34 -4.39 30.51
CA ARG A 81 -13.92 -3.14 30.00
C ARG A 81 -14.67 -3.38 28.70
N ASP A 82 -14.07 -4.10 27.77
CA ASP A 82 -14.67 -4.36 26.47
C ASP A 82 -15.93 -5.25 26.62
N ILE A 83 -15.93 -6.21 27.56
CA ILE A 83 -17.15 -6.96 27.92
C ILE A 83 -18.26 -6.04 28.43
N ILE A 84 -17.96 -5.17 29.40
CA ILE A 84 -18.92 -4.23 29.98
C ILE A 84 -19.51 -3.33 28.88
N ALA A 85 -18.67 -2.81 27.99
CA ALA A 85 -19.10 -1.95 26.90
C ALA A 85 -20.04 -2.67 25.92
N ASN A 86 -19.73 -3.90 25.51
CA ASN A 86 -20.63 -4.67 24.64
C ASN A 86 -21.93 -5.06 25.34
N CYS A 87 -21.89 -5.41 26.63
CA CYS A 87 -23.11 -5.74 27.38
C CYS A 87 -24.03 -4.53 27.54
N LYS A 88 -23.47 -3.34 27.81
CA LYS A 88 -24.23 -2.07 27.80
C LYS A 88 -24.88 -1.82 26.44
N GLN A 89 -24.12 -1.98 25.36
CA GLN A 89 -24.64 -1.80 23.99
C GLN A 89 -25.76 -2.80 23.63
N ILE A 90 -25.69 -4.04 24.13
CA ILE A 90 -26.73 -5.06 23.94
C ILE A 90 -27.98 -4.74 24.76
N ASP A 91 -27.84 -4.27 26.00
CA ASP A 91 -28.97 -3.92 26.86
C ASP A 91 -29.79 -2.75 26.29
N GLU A 92 -29.14 -1.81 25.59
CA GLU A 92 -29.81 -0.73 24.84
C GLU A 92 -30.71 -1.27 23.72
N ASN A 93 -30.26 -2.30 22.98
CA ASN A 93 -31.05 -2.93 21.93
C ASN A 93 -30.65 -4.39 21.67
N LYS A 94 -31.35 -5.31 22.34
CA LYS A 94 -31.09 -6.75 22.25
C LYS A 94 -31.34 -7.34 20.86
N SER A 95 -32.17 -6.70 20.04
CA SER A 95 -32.46 -7.15 18.66
C SER A 95 -31.34 -6.81 17.67
N ASN A 96 -30.36 -5.98 18.08
CA ASN A 96 -29.25 -5.60 17.24
C ASN A 96 -28.24 -6.74 17.08
N ALA A 97 -28.39 -7.52 16.00
CA ALA A 97 -27.47 -8.60 15.66
C ALA A 97 -25.98 -8.17 15.61
N TRP A 98 -25.71 -6.90 15.26
CA TRP A 98 -24.33 -6.39 15.22
C TRP A 98 -23.71 -6.19 16.61
N ALA A 99 -24.52 -5.89 17.63
CA ALA A 99 -24.05 -5.80 19.01
C ALA A 99 -23.58 -7.17 19.53
N TRP A 100 -24.29 -8.24 19.17
CA TRP A 100 -23.89 -9.62 19.49
C TRP A 100 -22.63 -10.05 18.73
N VAL A 101 -22.47 -9.67 17.46
CA VAL A 101 -21.20 -9.85 16.72
C VAL A 101 -20.07 -9.11 17.43
N GLY A 102 -20.31 -7.87 17.88
CA GLY A 102 -19.35 -7.09 18.67
C GLY A 102 -18.91 -7.80 19.96
N LEU A 103 -19.85 -8.41 20.70
CA LEU A 103 -19.56 -9.21 21.88
C LEU A 103 -18.70 -10.43 21.52
N VAL A 104 -19.06 -11.20 20.49
CA VAL A 104 -18.27 -12.39 20.07
C VAL A 104 -16.84 -12.00 19.68
N LEU A 105 -16.65 -10.92 18.94
CA LEU A 105 -15.30 -10.42 18.59
C LEU A 105 -14.47 -10.07 19.85
N THR A 106 -15.11 -9.54 20.90
CA THR A 106 -14.46 -9.29 22.19
C THR A 106 -14.14 -10.59 22.93
N LEU A 107 -15.05 -11.56 22.95
CA LEU A 107 -14.85 -12.85 23.63
C LEU A 107 -13.71 -13.68 23.02
N ILE A 108 -13.45 -13.53 21.71
CA ILE A 108 -12.28 -14.15 21.07
C ILE A 108 -10.97 -13.73 21.79
N GLY A 109 -10.87 -12.47 22.27
CA GLY A 109 -9.71 -11.98 23.00
C GLY A 109 -9.43 -12.70 24.32
N LEU A 110 -10.43 -13.37 24.90
CA LEU A 110 -10.36 -14.08 26.18
C LEU A 110 -9.91 -15.54 26.06
N PHE A 111 -9.71 -16.06 24.84
CA PHE A 111 -9.19 -17.42 24.68
C PHE A 111 -7.77 -17.53 25.25
N PRO A 112 -7.52 -18.46 26.20
CA PRO A 112 -6.27 -18.53 26.96
C PRO A 112 -5.06 -18.95 26.10
N THR A 113 -5.31 -19.64 24.99
CA THR A 113 -4.28 -20.14 24.08
C THR A 113 -3.75 -19.09 23.11
N LEU A 114 -4.27 -17.86 23.14
CA LEU A 114 -3.86 -16.81 22.22
C LEU A 114 -2.68 -16.01 22.77
N GLY A 115 -1.55 -16.06 22.07
CA GLY A 115 -0.42 -15.18 22.35
C GLY A 115 -0.80 -13.70 22.21
N SER A 116 -0.26 -12.83 23.08
CA SER A 116 -0.60 -11.40 23.15
C SER A 116 -0.42 -10.66 21.82
N LEU A 117 0.53 -11.09 20.99
CA LEU A 117 0.73 -10.56 19.64
C LEU A 117 -0.48 -10.84 18.72
N VAL A 118 -0.98 -12.08 18.71
CA VAL A 118 -2.14 -12.47 17.89
C VAL A 118 -3.38 -11.69 18.35
N LYS A 119 -3.59 -11.59 19.67
CA LYS A 119 -4.67 -10.79 20.24
C LYS A 119 -4.58 -9.34 19.80
N GLY A 120 -3.39 -8.73 19.87
CA GLY A 120 -3.20 -7.35 19.44
C GLY A 120 -3.50 -7.13 17.95
N VAL A 121 -3.07 -8.04 17.09
CA VAL A 121 -3.39 -8.00 15.66
C VAL A 121 -4.90 -8.14 15.40
N LEU A 122 -5.58 -9.08 16.06
CA LEU A 122 -7.02 -9.26 15.94
C LEU A 122 -7.80 -8.05 16.47
N LYS A 123 -7.38 -7.45 17.59
CA LYS A 123 -7.98 -6.21 18.14
C LYS A 123 -8.00 -5.08 17.10
N ILE A 124 -6.91 -4.90 16.33
CA ILE A 124 -6.86 -3.91 15.24
C ILE A 124 -7.89 -4.24 14.15
N PHE A 125 -7.93 -5.47 13.64
CA PHE A 125 -8.91 -5.85 12.60
C PHE A 125 -10.35 -5.67 13.08
N PHE A 126 -10.67 -6.13 14.28
CA PHE A 126 -12.01 -6.07 14.83
C PHE A 126 -12.48 -4.63 15.04
N LEU A 127 -11.59 -3.72 15.43
CA LEU A 127 -11.91 -2.29 15.49
C LEU A 127 -12.40 -1.77 14.14
N PHE A 128 -11.64 -2.03 13.08
CA PHE A 128 -11.99 -1.57 11.74
C PHE A 128 -13.29 -2.21 11.26
N VAL A 129 -13.45 -3.52 11.45
CA VAL A 129 -14.68 -4.23 11.08
C VAL A 129 -15.88 -3.64 11.82
N ARG A 130 -15.78 -3.37 13.13
CA ARG A 130 -16.84 -2.72 13.92
C ARG A 130 -17.19 -1.33 13.41
N ARG A 131 -16.19 -0.55 12.97
CA ARG A 131 -16.36 0.82 12.43
C ARG A 131 -17.01 0.85 11.05
N PHE A 132 -16.63 -0.07 10.16
CA PHE A 132 -17.09 -0.10 8.78
C PHE A 132 -18.37 -0.92 8.58
N GLY A 133 -18.66 -1.87 9.46
CA GLY A 133 -19.82 -2.75 9.39
C GLY A 133 -19.61 -3.98 8.47
N LEU A 134 -20.50 -4.96 8.60
CA LEU A 134 -20.41 -6.26 7.92
C LEU A 134 -20.37 -6.15 6.39
N ASN A 135 -21.07 -5.18 5.80
CA ASN A 135 -21.13 -4.98 4.34
C ASN A 135 -19.80 -4.49 3.73
N HIS A 136 -18.83 -4.13 4.57
CA HIS A 136 -17.55 -3.56 4.15
C HIS A 136 -16.35 -4.26 4.79
N VAL A 137 -16.49 -5.54 5.18
CA VAL A 137 -15.43 -6.33 5.83
C VAL A 137 -14.12 -6.31 5.04
N THR A 138 -14.15 -6.52 3.72
CA THR A 138 -12.92 -6.51 2.90
C THR A 138 -12.19 -5.19 3.00
N ARG A 139 -12.91 -4.06 2.83
CA ARG A 139 -12.34 -2.72 2.96
C ARG A 139 -11.82 -2.46 4.39
N ALA A 140 -12.56 -2.89 5.40
CA ALA A 140 -12.17 -2.74 6.79
C ALA A 140 -10.86 -3.48 7.09
N VAL A 141 -10.73 -4.71 6.60
CA VAL A 141 -9.54 -5.55 6.75
C VAL A 141 -8.35 -4.94 6.00
N ASP A 142 -8.56 -4.42 4.79
CA ASP A 142 -7.50 -3.73 4.02
C ASP A 142 -6.97 -2.47 4.71
N GLU A 143 -7.87 -1.64 5.26
CA GLU A 143 -7.49 -0.44 6.00
C GLU A 143 -6.76 -0.79 7.31
N ALA A 144 -7.23 -1.84 8.01
CA ALA A 144 -6.61 -2.36 9.22
C ALA A 144 -5.18 -2.86 8.99
N MET A 145 -4.89 -3.45 7.82
CA MET A 145 -3.56 -4.00 7.50
C MET A 145 -2.44 -2.96 7.59
N SER A 146 -2.70 -1.71 7.20
CA SER A 146 -1.71 -0.63 7.32
C SER A 146 -1.26 -0.44 8.78
N TRP A 147 -2.19 -0.60 9.72
CA TRP A 147 -1.95 -0.46 11.15
C TRP A 147 -1.34 -1.73 11.75
N VAL A 148 -1.74 -2.91 11.27
CA VAL A 148 -1.09 -4.17 11.64
C VAL A 148 0.39 -4.16 11.24
N ILE A 149 0.71 -3.74 10.01
CA ILE A 149 2.10 -3.60 9.56
C ILE A 149 2.85 -2.57 10.42
N THR A 150 2.21 -1.46 10.76
CA THR A 150 2.80 -0.43 11.64
C THR A 150 3.11 -0.98 13.03
N LEU A 151 2.18 -1.73 13.64
CA LEU A 151 2.39 -2.40 14.93
C LEU A 151 3.56 -3.38 14.85
N LEU A 152 3.58 -4.25 13.84
CA LEU A 152 4.60 -5.30 13.67
C LEU A 152 6.02 -4.75 13.43
N ARG A 153 6.12 -3.51 12.91
CA ARG A 153 7.38 -2.80 12.67
C ARG A 153 7.92 -2.06 13.90
N ARG A 154 7.13 -1.88 14.97
CA ARG A 154 7.63 -1.29 16.22
C ARG A 154 8.76 -2.16 16.77
N ARG A 155 9.82 -1.54 17.27
CA ARG A 155 11.07 -2.24 17.64
C ARG A 155 10.83 -3.34 18.67
N GLU A 156 10.01 -3.05 19.67
CA GLU A 156 9.66 -3.93 20.78
C GLU A 156 8.89 -5.16 20.27
N ILE A 157 7.91 -4.93 19.40
CA ILE A 157 7.11 -5.99 18.78
C ILE A 157 7.95 -6.82 17.81
N ALA A 158 8.80 -6.17 17.03
CA ALA A 158 9.74 -6.80 16.13
C ALA A 158 10.72 -7.72 16.85
N GLN A 159 11.23 -7.29 18.01
CA GLN A 159 12.05 -8.15 18.85
C GLN A 159 11.24 -9.34 19.39
N TYR A 160 10.02 -9.09 19.88
CA TYR A 160 9.15 -10.14 20.42
C TYR A 160 8.90 -11.27 19.42
N TRP A 161 8.41 -10.98 18.21
CA TRP A 161 8.14 -12.05 17.24
C TRP A 161 9.39 -12.67 16.63
N LYS A 162 10.54 -11.97 16.63
CA LYS A 162 11.84 -12.57 16.31
C LYS A 162 12.29 -13.57 17.38
N HIS A 163 12.06 -13.30 18.65
CA HIS A 163 12.33 -14.24 19.73
C HIS A 163 11.46 -15.49 19.65
N LEU A 164 10.21 -15.35 19.18
CA LEU A 164 9.33 -16.48 18.86
C LEU A 164 9.81 -17.30 17.64
N ARG A 165 10.88 -16.86 16.94
CA ARG A 165 11.39 -17.44 15.69
C ARG A 165 10.33 -17.48 14.59
N TRP A 166 9.47 -16.46 14.54
CA TRP A 166 8.50 -16.31 13.47
C TRP A 166 9.17 -15.66 12.26
N ASP A 167 9.93 -16.45 11.51
CA ASP A 167 10.62 -15.98 10.30
C ASP A 167 9.63 -15.42 9.25
N ARG A 168 8.39 -15.93 9.28
CA ARG A 168 7.31 -15.55 8.37
C ARG A 168 6.11 -15.08 9.18
N VAL A 169 6.26 -13.91 9.79
CA VAL A 169 5.31 -13.34 10.77
C VAL A 169 3.86 -13.32 10.25
N PHE A 170 3.61 -12.95 8.99
CA PHE A 170 2.24 -12.89 8.44
C PHE A 170 1.62 -14.27 8.22
N HIS A 171 2.43 -15.26 7.82
CA HIS A 171 1.97 -16.64 7.72
C HIS A 171 1.65 -17.24 9.06
N GLU A 172 2.51 -17.02 10.03
CA GLU A 172 2.30 -17.54 11.37
C GLU A 172 1.09 -16.85 12.02
N LEU A 173 0.91 -15.55 11.80
CA LEU A 173 -0.33 -14.86 12.15
C LEU A 173 -1.54 -15.50 11.48
N ALA A 174 -1.54 -15.71 10.16
CA ALA A 174 -2.65 -16.36 9.46
C ALA A 174 -2.94 -17.77 10.00
N ARG A 175 -1.90 -18.55 10.31
CA ARG A 175 -2.02 -19.88 10.92
C ARG A 175 -2.66 -19.80 12.30
N GLN A 176 -2.25 -18.84 13.13
CA GLN A 176 -2.83 -18.64 14.45
C GLN A 176 -4.28 -18.16 14.36
N VAL A 177 -4.61 -17.25 13.42
CA VAL A 177 -5.99 -16.81 13.19
C VAL A 177 -6.89 -17.98 12.76
N ARG A 178 -6.38 -18.96 11.99
CA ARG A 178 -7.11 -20.20 11.69
C ARG A 178 -7.41 -21.01 12.94
N VAL A 179 -6.42 -21.21 13.80
CA VAL A 179 -6.63 -21.90 15.09
C VAL A 179 -7.70 -21.17 15.90
N VAL A 180 -7.64 -19.83 15.97
CA VAL A 180 -8.65 -19.02 16.66
C VAL A 180 -10.03 -19.25 16.06
N ARG A 181 -10.16 -19.15 14.73
CA ARG A 181 -11.41 -19.38 13.99
C ARG A 181 -12.02 -20.73 14.34
N ASP A 182 -11.20 -21.78 14.43
CA ASP A 182 -11.67 -23.14 14.75
C ASP A 182 -12.11 -23.29 16.21
N LEU A 183 -11.61 -22.43 17.11
CA LEU A 183 -12.08 -22.34 18.48
C LEU A 183 -13.38 -21.53 18.63
N VAL A 184 -13.79 -20.74 17.62
CA VAL A 184 -15.04 -19.96 17.65
C VAL A 184 -16.24 -20.90 17.51
N THR A 185 -16.70 -21.41 18.66
CA THR A 185 -17.92 -22.21 18.79
C THR A 185 -18.77 -21.66 19.94
N SER A 186 -20.08 -21.91 19.95
CA SER A 186 -20.94 -21.45 21.06
C SER A 186 -20.40 -21.89 22.42
N ALA A 187 -20.01 -23.15 22.56
CA ALA A 187 -19.49 -23.69 23.83
C ALA A 187 -18.22 -22.96 24.30
N ASN A 188 -17.24 -22.75 23.41
CA ASN A 188 -16.00 -22.07 23.77
C ASN A 188 -16.21 -20.59 24.08
N LEU A 189 -17.11 -19.93 23.36
CA LEU A 189 -17.43 -18.52 23.60
C LEU A 189 -18.20 -18.33 24.92
N LEU A 190 -19.13 -19.24 25.25
CA LEU A 190 -19.80 -19.26 26.56
C LEU A 190 -18.78 -19.42 27.69
N ASN A 191 -17.89 -20.41 27.57
CA ASN A 191 -16.80 -20.61 28.54
C ASN A 191 -15.89 -19.37 28.66
N ALA A 192 -15.61 -18.69 27.55
CA ALA A 192 -14.83 -17.45 27.56
C ALA A 192 -15.58 -16.30 28.25
N PHE A 193 -16.89 -16.22 28.06
CA PHE A 193 -17.71 -15.21 28.72
C PHE A 193 -17.83 -15.44 30.21
N ASP A 194 -18.04 -16.69 30.66
CA ASP A 194 -18.03 -17.07 32.07
C ASP A 194 -16.72 -16.69 32.75
N ARG A 195 -15.58 -16.94 32.08
CA ARG A 195 -14.26 -16.48 32.55
C ARG A 195 -14.19 -14.96 32.63
N GLY A 196 -14.70 -14.25 31.64
CA GLY A 196 -14.80 -12.79 31.64
C GLY A 196 -15.63 -12.26 32.81
N ILE A 197 -16.74 -12.91 33.15
CA ILE A 197 -17.60 -12.58 34.29
C ILE A 197 -16.84 -12.82 35.61
N LEU A 198 -16.13 -13.93 35.75
CA LEU A 198 -15.31 -14.21 36.94
C LEU A 198 -14.21 -13.16 37.12
N LEU A 199 -13.51 -12.82 36.04
CA LEU A 199 -12.48 -11.79 36.05
C LEU A 199 -13.06 -10.41 36.40
N MET A 200 -14.21 -10.07 35.83
CA MET A 200 -14.93 -8.84 36.15
C MET A 200 -15.32 -8.79 37.63
N ARG A 201 -15.89 -9.85 38.18
CA ARG A 201 -16.23 -9.93 39.61
C ARG A 201 -14.99 -9.78 40.49
N ASN A 202 -13.87 -10.40 40.09
CA ASN A 202 -12.60 -10.26 40.81
C ASN A 202 -12.07 -8.81 40.80
N LEU A 203 -12.20 -8.08 39.68
CA LEU A 203 -11.75 -6.70 39.56
C LEU A 203 -12.71 -5.72 40.24
N LEU A 204 -14.01 -5.84 40.00
CA LEU A 204 -15.04 -4.97 40.57
C LEU A 204 -15.23 -5.19 42.07
N GLY A 205 -15.04 -6.40 42.57
CA GLY A 205 -15.04 -6.68 44.01
C GLY A 205 -13.95 -5.91 44.78
N LYS A 206 -12.86 -5.50 44.12
CA LYS A 206 -11.81 -4.67 44.75
C LYS A 206 -12.23 -3.20 44.95
N VAL A 207 -13.29 -2.76 44.26
CA VAL A 207 -13.80 -1.38 44.33
C VAL A 207 -15.22 -1.31 44.92
N GLU A 208 -15.80 -2.45 45.30
CA GLU A 208 -17.18 -2.58 45.77
C GLU A 208 -17.43 -1.84 47.09
N ASP A 209 -16.42 -1.77 47.96
CA ASP A 209 -16.51 -1.11 49.26
C ASP A 209 -16.10 0.37 49.22
N ILE A 210 -15.78 0.91 48.04
CA ILE A 210 -15.34 2.31 47.90
C ILE A 210 -16.57 3.23 47.85
N PRO A 211 -16.67 4.26 48.73
CA PRO A 211 -17.75 5.22 48.71
C PRO A 211 -17.94 5.85 47.32
N PHE A 212 -19.18 6.01 46.89
CA PHE A 212 -19.58 6.55 45.57
C PHE A 212 -19.27 5.68 44.34
N ILE A 213 -18.40 4.65 44.43
CA ILE A 213 -18.08 3.72 43.34
C ILE A 213 -18.82 2.39 43.48
N GLY A 214 -18.95 1.88 44.72
CA GLY A 214 -19.46 0.54 44.99
C GLY A 214 -20.84 0.23 44.42
N ALA A 215 -21.78 1.18 44.48
CA ALA A 215 -23.12 1.01 43.94
C ALA A 215 -23.10 0.81 42.42
N SER A 216 -22.34 1.61 41.69
CA SER A 216 -22.20 1.49 40.23
C SER A 216 -21.47 0.21 39.82
N ALA A 217 -20.50 -0.24 40.62
CA ALA A 217 -19.82 -1.52 40.40
C ALA A 217 -20.80 -2.69 40.50
N LYS A 218 -21.69 -2.70 41.50
CA LYS A 218 -22.77 -3.68 41.66
C LYS A 218 -23.74 -3.68 40.46
N THR A 219 -24.24 -2.51 40.07
CA THR A 219 -25.13 -2.38 38.90
C THR A 219 -24.47 -2.91 37.62
N THR A 220 -23.17 -2.67 37.44
CA THR A 220 -22.41 -3.19 36.30
C THR A 220 -22.32 -4.73 36.33
N MET A 221 -22.07 -5.31 37.51
CA MET A 221 -22.04 -6.77 37.67
C MET A 221 -23.40 -7.41 37.38
N GLU A 222 -24.49 -6.80 37.85
CA GLU A 222 -25.86 -7.26 37.58
C GLU A 222 -26.21 -7.18 36.09
N LEU A 223 -25.87 -6.07 35.42
CA LEU A 223 -26.08 -5.88 33.99
C LEU A 223 -25.42 -6.99 33.17
N VAL A 224 -24.12 -7.21 33.38
CA VAL A 224 -23.36 -8.23 32.64
C VAL A 224 -23.87 -9.64 32.99
N GLY A 225 -24.26 -9.88 34.25
CA GLY A 225 -24.88 -11.14 34.67
C GLY A 225 -26.16 -11.47 33.90
N ARG A 226 -27.07 -10.49 33.75
CA ARG A 226 -28.31 -10.65 32.96
C ARG A 226 -28.04 -10.97 31.49
N ILE A 227 -27.09 -10.27 30.86
CA ILE A 227 -26.70 -10.57 29.46
C ILE A 227 -26.05 -11.96 29.38
N GLY A 228 -25.32 -12.38 30.41
CA GLY A 228 -24.82 -13.75 30.62
C GLY A 228 -25.88 -14.83 30.43
N GLU A 229 -27.02 -14.66 31.08
CA GLU A 229 -28.14 -15.61 31.03
C GLU A 229 -28.78 -15.69 29.63
N GLU A 230 -28.75 -14.59 28.87
CA GLU A 230 -29.38 -14.50 27.55
C GLU A 230 -28.45 -14.87 26.38
N VAL A 231 -27.13 -14.83 26.60
CA VAL A 231 -26.13 -14.96 25.52
C VAL A 231 -26.29 -16.25 24.71
N ASN A 232 -26.70 -17.35 25.36
CA ASN A 232 -26.85 -18.66 24.73
C ASN A 232 -27.89 -18.65 23.60
N SER A 233 -28.91 -17.79 23.71
CA SER A 233 -29.98 -17.66 22.73
C SER A 233 -29.56 -16.90 21.47
N TYR A 234 -28.53 -16.06 21.54
CA TYR A 234 -28.16 -15.12 20.46
C TYR A 234 -26.80 -15.42 19.84
N ILE A 235 -25.88 -16.06 20.57
CA ILE A 235 -24.50 -16.23 20.13
C ILE A 235 -24.36 -17.06 18.85
N GLY A 236 -25.26 -18.04 18.65
CA GLY A 236 -25.26 -18.90 17.46
C GLY A 236 -25.44 -18.13 16.16
N ALA A 237 -26.28 -17.09 16.16
CA ALA A 237 -26.53 -16.25 14.98
C ALA A 237 -25.31 -15.37 14.61
N ALA A 238 -24.48 -15.04 15.60
CA ALA A 238 -23.27 -14.23 15.42
C ALA A 238 -22.06 -15.04 14.89
N LEU A 239 -22.10 -16.38 14.98
CA LEU A 239 -20.98 -17.23 14.56
C LEU A 239 -20.63 -17.06 13.09
N ARG A 240 -21.60 -17.19 12.17
CA ARG A 240 -21.34 -17.13 10.73
C ARG A 240 -20.68 -15.80 10.31
N PRO A 241 -21.23 -14.61 10.66
CA PRO A 241 -20.56 -13.34 10.38
C PRO A 241 -19.12 -13.27 10.92
N VAL A 242 -18.88 -13.81 12.11
CA VAL A 242 -17.55 -13.81 12.71
C VAL A 242 -16.60 -14.74 11.96
N HIS A 243 -17.03 -15.93 11.55
CA HIS A 243 -16.22 -16.79 10.69
C HIS A 243 -15.88 -16.11 9.37
N GLU A 244 -16.82 -15.41 8.73
CA GLU A 244 -16.57 -14.63 7.49
C GLU A 244 -15.53 -13.52 7.71
N ILE A 245 -15.60 -12.81 8.84
CA ILE A 245 -14.59 -11.81 9.24
C ILE A 245 -13.22 -12.46 9.40
N MET A 246 -13.14 -13.59 10.12
CA MET A 246 -11.90 -14.31 10.35
C MET A 246 -11.31 -14.84 9.04
N GLU A 247 -12.13 -15.35 8.12
CA GLU A 247 -11.71 -15.76 6.78
C GLU A 247 -11.14 -14.60 5.98
N ALA A 248 -11.77 -13.42 6.02
CA ALA A 248 -11.27 -12.23 5.35
C ALA A 248 -9.90 -11.80 5.90
N ILE A 249 -9.73 -11.84 7.23
CA ILE A 249 -8.46 -11.56 7.91
C ILE A 249 -7.39 -12.57 7.50
N ILE A 250 -7.68 -13.88 7.55
CA ILE A 250 -6.76 -14.95 7.16
C ILE A 250 -6.29 -14.73 5.72
N ARG A 251 -7.23 -14.57 4.78
CA ARG A 251 -6.92 -14.34 3.37
C ARG A 251 -6.04 -13.11 3.18
N ARG A 252 -6.33 -12.00 3.87
CA ARG A 252 -5.54 -10.78 3.73
C ARG A 252 -4.13 -10.92 4.32
N LEU A 253 -3.98 -11.60 5.45
CA LEU A 253 -2.67 -11.93 6.04
C LEU A 253 -1.87 -12.85 5.12
N GLU A 254 -2.51 -13.81 4.45
CA GLU A 254 -1.85 -14.67 3.47
C GLU A 254 -1.44 -13.92 2.21
N ILE A 255 -2.28 -13.02 1.71
CA ILE A 255 -1.90 -12.11 0.64
C ILE A 255 -0.69 -11.28 1.07
N GLU A 256 -0.66 -10.76 2.29
CA GLU A 256 0.51 -10.01 2.80
C GLU A 256 1.76 -10.88 2.91
N ASP A 257 1.63 -12.10 3.42
CA ASP A 257 2.73 -13.06 3.48
C ASP A 257 3.23 -13.41 2.08
N ILE A 258 2.35 -13.57 1.09
CA ILE A 258 2.74 -13.78 -0.31
C ILE A 258 3.42 -12.55 -0.89
N LEU A 259 2.92 -11.34 -0.61
CA LEU A 259 3.54 -10.08 -1.03
C LEU A 259 4.94 -9.92 -0.40
N GLN A 260 5.11 -10.30 0.87
CA GLN A 260 6.41 -10.23 1.55
C GLN A 260 7.33 -11.39 1.19
N ARG A 261 6.81 -12.58 0.90
CA ARG A 261 7.57 -13.68 0.30
C ARG A 261 8.00 -13.32 -1.13
N GLY A 262 7.15 -12.61 -1.88
CA GLY A 262 7.50 -11.99 -3.15
C GLY A 262 8.68 -11.02 -3.00
N GLY A 263 8.85 -10.42 -1.82
CA GLY A 263 10.00 -9.59 -1.46
C GLY A 263 11.20 -10.31 -0.81
N ILE A 264 11.10 -11.57 -0.37
CA ILE A 264 12.19 -12.27 0.38
C ILE A 264 12.70 -13.53 -0.34
N LEU A 265 11.86 -14.29 -1.03
CA LEU A 265 12.32 -15.43 -1.86
C LEU A 265 12.80 -15.01 -3.24
N ASP A 266 12.74 -13.72 -3.51
CA ASP A 266 13.20 -13.22 -4.77
C ASP A 266 13.72 -11.79 -4.62
N ALA A 267 15.03 -11.70 -4.39
CA ALA A 267 15.78 -10.54 -4.85
C ALA A 267 15.68 -10.33 -6.39
N ARG A 268 14.86 -11.15 -7.11
CA ARG A 268 14.58 -11.10 -8.54
C ARG A 268 13.08 -11.19 -8.93
N ASN A 269 12.10 -11.32 -8.02
CA ASN A 269 10.66 -11.27 -8.41
C ASN A 269 10.18 -9.85 -8.28
N VAL A 270 9.54 -9.45 -9.35
CA VAL A 270 9.15 -8.10 -9.57
C VAL A 270 7.65 -8.03 -9.45
N HIS A 271 7.16 -7.12 -8.63
CA HIS A 271 5.77 -6.69 -8.69
C HIS A 271 5.62 -5.55 -9.71
N PHE A 272 5.14 -5.89 -10.90
CA PHE A 272 4.62 -4.90 -11.85
C PHE A 272 3.09 -5.07 -11.93
N THR A 273 2.36 -4.06 -11.44
CA THR A 273 0.89 -4.07 -11.40
C THR A 273 0.24 -3.53 -12.68
N GLY A 274 1.03 -3.27 -13.73
CA GLY A 274 0.55 -2.64 -14.95
C GLY A 274 0.40 -1.13 -14.87
N THR A 275 0.12 -0.55 -16.03
CA THR A 275 -0.23 0.87 -16.15
C THR A 275 -1.62 1.11 -15.58
N LEU A 276 -1.74 2.16 -14.77
CA LEU A 276 -3.03 2.58 -14.25
C LEU A 276 -3.95 2.97 -15.42
N PRO A 277 -5.13 2.34 -15.58
CA PRO A 277 -6.06 2.71 -16.65
C PRO A 277 -6.42 4.19 -16.58
N GLU A 278 -6.49 4.86 -17.73
CA GLU A 278 -6.72 6.32 -17.78
C GLU A 278 -7.96 6.76 -16.99
N ALA A 279 -9.10 6.05 -17.13
CA ALA A 279 -10.33 6.38 -16.40
C ALA A 279 -10.15 6.30 -14.87
N HIS A 280 -9.36 5.33 -14.40
CA HIS A 280 -9.06 5.18 -12.98
C HIS A 280 -8.06 6.25 -12.51
N ALA A 281 -7.03 6.54 -13.31
CA ALA A 281 -6.09 7.61 -13.05
C ALA A 281 -6.78 8.98 -12.93
N VAL A 282 -7.69 9.30 -13.86
CA VAL A 282 -8.52 10.50 -13.84
C VAL A 282 -9.36 10.56 -12.57
N THR A 283 -10.02 9.45 -12.21
CA THR A 283 -10.83 9.37 -10.98
C THR A 283 -9.99 9.68 -9.74
N LEU A 284 -8.77 9.12 -9.63
CA LEU A 284 -7.88 9.39 -8.51
C LEU A 284 -7.38 10.85 -8.51
N MET A 285 -7.03 11.39 -9.69
CA MET A 285 -6.63 12.80 -9.84
C MET A 285 -7.73 13.78 -9.43
N GLN A 286 -9.00 13.43 -9.65
CA GLN A 286 -10.15 14.25 -9.29
C GLN A 286 -10.53 14.14 -7.81
N ARG A 287 -10.45 12.95 -7.21
CA ARG A 287 -11.02 12.65 -5.88
C ARG A 287 -10.03 12.73 -4.73
N MET A 288 -8.72 12.63 -4.98
CA MET A 288 -7.69 12.66 -3.93
C MET A 288 -7.63 14.03 -3.23
N ASN A 289 -7.64 14.00 -1.89
CA ASN A 289 -7.44 15.17 -1.04
C ASN A 289 -6.43 14.83 0.09
N PRO A 290 -5.26 15.51 0.18
CA PRO A 290 -4.80 16.59 -0.69
C PRO A 290 -4.45 16.12 -2.10
N GLN A 291 -4.58 17.03 -3.07
CA GLN A 291 -4.25 16.77 -4.47
C GLN A 291 -2.76 16.46 -4.64
N PRO A 292 -2.36 15.58 -5.58
CA PRO A 292 -0.94 15.33 -5.83
C PRO A 292 -0.20 16.61 -6.24
N ALA A 293 0.95 16.88 -5.62
CA ALA A 293 1.71 18.13 -5.81
C ALA A 293 2.24 18.34 -7.25
N TRP A 294 2.27 17.28 -8.05
CA TRP A 294 2.65 17.32 -9.46
C TRP A 294 1.51 17.75 -10.39
N LEU A 295 0.27 17.80 -9.91
CA LEU A 295 -0.91 18.17 -10.68
C LEU A 295 -1.30 19.62 -10.39
N ASN A 296 -1.30 20.47 -11.43
CA ASN A 296 -1.68 21.88 -11.31
C ASN A 296 -3.17 22.06 -11.65
N LYS A 297 -3.81 23.06 -11.04
CA LYS A 297 -5.19 23.47 -11.30
C LYS A 297 -5.24 24.68 -12.24
N GLY A 298 -6.27 24.74 -13.08
CA GLY A 298 -6.51 25.81 -14.05
C GLY A 298 -5.96 25.48 -15.44
N THR A 299 -5.68 26.54 -16.22
CA THR A 299 -5.12 26.44 -17.57
C THR A 299 -3.64 26.80 -17.59
N PRO A 300 -2.82 26.14 -18.43
CA PRO A 300 -1.41 26.45 -18.52
C PRO A 300 -1.18 27.85 -19.10
N SER A 301 -0.37 28.65 -18.42
CA SER A 301 0.07 29.99 -18.87
C SER A 301 1.53 30.03 -19.32
N GLN A 302 2.32 29.01 -18.95
CA GLN A 302 3.73 28.85 -19.32
C GLN A 302 3.95 27.55 -20.10
N TYR A 303 5.08 27.47 -20.79
CA TYR A 303 5.49 26.29 -21.57
C TYR A 303 4.42 25.78 -22.53
N ILE A 304 3.73 26.69 -23.22
CA ILE A 304 2.63 26.33 -24.13
C ILE A 304 3.13 25.43 -25.27
N PRO A 305 2.41 24.34 -25.61
CA PRO A 305 2.72 23.47 -26.74
C PRO A 305 2.99 24.20 -28.05
N LEU A 306 4.04 23.79 -28.75
CA LEU A 306 4.30 24.27 -30.11
C LEU A 306 3.16 23.86 -31.05
N ARG A 307 2.83 24.76 -31.99
CA ARG A 307 1.84 24.49 -33.04
C ARG A 307 2.51 23.78 -34.21
N PRO A 308 2.18 22.52 -34.53
CA PRO A 308 2.89 21.76 -35.59
C PRO A 308 2.90 22.46 -36.94
N ALA A 309 1.79 23.10 -37.33
CA ALA A 309 1.68 23.87 -38.57
C ALA A 309 2.73 24.98 -38.71
N LYS A 310 3.20 25.58 -37.60
CA LYS A 310 4.17 26.68 -37.62
C LYS A 310 5.62 26.24 -37.78
N VAL A 311 5.94 24.98 -37.43
CA VAL A 311 7.33 24.48 -37.38
C VAL A 311 7.56 23.28 -38.31
N ARG A 312 6.52 22.80 -39.01
CA ARG A 312 6.63 21.62 -39.87
C ARG A 312 7.72 21.73 -40.91
N GLN A 313 7.79 22.87 -41.58
CA GLN A 313 8.70 23.08 -42.71
C GLN A 313 10.16 23.03 -42.25
N SER A 314 10.49 23.64 -41.10
CA SER A 314 11.84 23.59 -40.55
C SER A 314 12.22 22.20 -40.07
N ILE A 315 11.27 21.46 -39.47
CA ILE A 315 11.49 20.06 -39.08
C ILE A 315 11.72 19.17 -40.30
N GLN A 316 10.96 19.35 -41.38
CA GLN A 316 11.13 18.58 -42.61
C GLN A 316 12.47 18.89 -43.27
N SER A 317 12.89 20.16 -43.27
CA SER A 317 14.22 20.55 -43.76
C SER A 317 15.33 19.89 -42.94
N ALA A 318 15.25 19.97 -41.61
CA ALA A 318 16.23 19.33 -40.74
C ALA A 318 16.22 17.79 -40.88
N ALA A 319 15.06 17.19 -41.15
CA ALA A 319 14.97 15.75 -41.42
C ALA A 319 15.74 15.35 -42.68
N ASN A 320 15.71 16.19 -43.73
CA ASN A 320 16.54 15.99 -44.93
C ASN A 320 18.03 16.10 -44.60
N ASP A 321 18.40 16.90 -43.60
CA ASP A 321 19.77 16.99 -43.07
C ASP A 321 20.11 15.85 -42.09
N GLY A 322 19.25 14.83 -41.97
CA GLY A 322 19.46 13.64 -41.14
C GLY A 322 19.11 13.80 -39.67
N TYR A 323 18.36 14.84 -39.28
CA TYR A 323 17.76 14.90 -37.94
C TYR A 323 16.52 13.99 -37.85
N PRO A 324 16.12 13.54 -36.65
CA PRO A 324 14.90 12.76 -36.48
C PRO A 324 13.66 13.52 -36.99
N ALA A 325 12.83 12.85 -37.79
CA ALA A 325 11.50 13.39 -38.11
C ALA A 325 10.62 13.39 -36.86
N LEU A 326 9.75 14.40 -36.70
CA LEU A 326 8.82 14.50 -35.58
C LEU A 326 7.36 14.49 -36.06
N SER A 327 6.55 13.66 -35.40
CA SER A 327 5.09 13.65 -35.51
C SER A 327 4.45 14.85 -34.79
N ASP A 328 3.20 15.16 -35.10
CA ASP A 328 2.45 16.25 -34.43
C ASP A 328 2.45 16.15 -32.91
N PRO A 329 2.20 14.98 -32.29
CA PRO A 329 2.27 14.84 -30.84
C PRO A 329 3.68 15.12 -30.30
N GLN A 330 4.72 14.65 -30.99
CA GLN A 330 6.11 14.92 -30.58
C GLN A 330 6.45 16.41 -30.67
N ILE A 331 5.96 17.12 -31.69
CA ILE A 331 6.13 18.57 -31.80
C ILE A 331 5.39 19.28 -30.67
N LYS A 332 4.12 18.92 -30.43
CA LYS A 332 3.29 19.51 -29.38
C LYS A 332 3.92 19.34 -28.00
N SER A 333 4.64 18.25 -27.75
CA SER A 333 5.29 18.03 -26.45
C SER A 333 6.43 19.00 -26.14
N PHE A 334 6.91 19.80 -27.09
CA PHE A 334 7.88 20.86 -26.84
C PHE A 334 7.19 22.21 -26.63
N ALA A 335 7.77 23.04 -25.76
CA ALA A 335 7.47 24.46 -25.68
C ALA A 335 8.42 25.28 -26.57
N ARG A 336 8.26 26.61 -26.55
CA ARG A 336 9.21 27.54 -27.19
C ARG A 336 10.64 27.26 -26.71
N GLY A 337 11.58 27.16 -27.64
CA GLY A 337 12.99 26.86 -27.35
C GLY A 337 13.47 25.51 -27.89
N MET A 338 12.61 24.73 -28.54
CA MET A 338 13.01 23.54 -29.30
C MET A 338 14.02 23.89 -30.41
N LYS A 339 15.11 23.11 -30.48
CA LYS A 339 16.17 23.24 -31.48
C LYS A 339 16.71 21.87 -31.89
N SER A 340 17.20 21.77 -33.12
CA SER A 340 17.98 20.63 -33.60
C SER A 340 19.42 20.76 -33.10
N VAL A 341 20.00 19.68 -32.57
CA VAL A 341 21.34 19.68 -31.95
C VAL A 341 22.08 18.40 -32.31
N VAL A 342 23.38 18.52 -32.58
CA VAL A 342 24.30 17.37 -32.61
C VAL A 342 24.91 17.24 -31.22
N LEU A 343 24.67 16.11 -30.56
CA LEU A 343 25.34 15.74 -29.33
C LEU A 343 26.60 14.97 -29.67
N GLU A 344 27.72 15.31 -29.04
CA GLU A 344 29.01 14.64 -29.23
C GLU A 344 29.43 13.97 -27.92
N GLY A 345 29.83 12.70 -27.99
CA GLY A 345 30.24 11.93 -26.82
C GLY A 345 31.66 12.27 -26.34
N PRO A 346 32.02 11.88 -25.10
CA PRO A 346 31.25 11.01 -24.21
C PRO A 346 30.10 11.72 -23.49
N LEU A 347 28.88 11.20 -23.60
CA LEU A 347 27.73 11.70 -22.84
C LEU A 347 26.70 10.61 -22.56
N LYS A 348 25.81 10.89 -21.60
CA LYS A 348 24.71 10.00 -21.22
C LYS A 348 23.36 10.70 -21.30
N LEU A 349 22.37 9.98 -21.81
CA LEU A 349 20.97 10.38 -21.81
C LEU A 349 20.17 9.39 -20.96
N TYR A 350 19.13 9.89 -20.30
CA TYR A 350 18.35 9.13 -19.34
C TYR A 350 16.89 9.09 -19.77
N ARG A 351 16.21 7.97 -19.54
CA ARG A 351 14.77 7.84 -19.75
C ARG A 351 14.15 7.07 -18.60
N VAL A 352 13.14 7.66 -17.97
CA VAL A 352 12.33 6.96 -16.97
C VAL A 352 11.36 6.04 -17.70
N VAL A 353 11.31 4.79 -17.27
CA VAL A 353 10.49 3.73 -17.86
C VAL A 353 9.83 2.91 -16.77
N SER A 354 8.99 1.99 -17.22
CA SER A 354 8.53 0.86 -16.44
C SER A 354 8.66 -0.43 -17.26
N PRO A 355 8.34 -1.59 -16.68
CA PRO A 355 8.22 -2.85 -17.39
C PRO A 355 7.30 -2.80 -18.63
N SER A 356 6.27 -1.96 -18.66
CA SER A 356 5.32 -1.91 -19.79
C SER A 356 5.73 -1.04 -20.97
N ASN A 357 6.84 -0.31 -20.87
CA ASN A 357 7.25 0.65 -21.88
C ASN A 357 8.52 0.17 -22.59
N ALA A 358 8.77 0.62 -23.82
CA ALA A 358 10.07 0.44 -24.44
C ALA A 358 11.12 1.38 -23.78
N GLY A 359 12.27 0.83 -23.43
CA GLY A 359 13.50 1.54 -23.10
C GLY A 359 14.08 2.27 -24.30
N ALA A 360 14.02 1.66 -25.49
CA ALA A 360 14.47 2.26 -26.75
C ALA A 360 13.51 3.32 -27.35
N GLY A 361 12.64 3.93 -26.55
CA GLY A 361 11.65 4.91 -27.01
C GLY A 361 12.24 6.28 -27.38
N SER A 362 11.36 7.25 -27.68
CA SER A 362 11.78 8.53 -28.28
C SER A 362 12.07 9.68 -27.32
N ASP A 363 11.74 9.55 -26.04
CA ASP A 363 11.73 10.64 -25.05
C ASP A 363 12.82 10.42 -24.01
N TRP A 364 13.80 11.30 -24.01
CA TRP A 364 15.00 11.24 -23.20
C TRP A 364 15.21 12.56 -22.46
N MET A 365 16.05 12.57 -21.45
CA MET A 365 16.52 13.76 -20.75
C MET A 365 18.04 13.75 -20.66
N THR A 366 18.63 14.92 -20.51
CA THR A 366 20.07 15.05 -20.27
C THR A 366 20.43 14.58 -18.86
N GLU A 367 21.71 14.25 -18.66
CA GLU A 367 22.22 13.89 -17.34
C GLU A 367 21.98 14.98 -16.29
N ASP A 368 22.11 16.25 -16.67
CA ASP A 368 21.85 17.39 -15.77
C ASP A 368 20.40 17.42 -15.29
N VAL A 369 19.43 17.21 -16.18
CA VAL A 369 18.01 17.14 -15.81
C VAL A 369 17.76 15.93 -14.91
N PHE A 370 18.32 14.77 -15.24
CA PHE A 370 18.16 13.57 -14.41
C PHE A 370 18.74 13.76 -13.00
N ARG A 371 19.93 14.37 -12.89
CA ARG A 371 20.56 14.69 -11.60
C ARG A 371 19.79 15.74 -10.83
N ALA A 372 19.22 16.75 -11.50
CA ALA A 372 18.36 17.74 -10.86
C ALA A 372 17.12 17.09 -10.25
N ILE A 373 16.46 16.19 -10.99
CA ILE A 373 15.33 15.40 -10.49
C ILE A 373 15.75 14.54 -9.30
N ALA A 374 16.85 13.78 -9.43
CA ALA A 374 17.31 12.86 -8.39
C ALA A 374 17.70 13.57 -7.07
N ARG A 375 18.15 14.83 -7.14
CA ARG A 375 18.49 15.65 -5.97
C ARG A 375 17.29 16.37 -5.34
N SER A 376 16.13 16.37 -6.01
CA SER A 376 14.92 16.99 -5.48
C SER A 376 14.42 16.25 -4.23
N ALA A 377 13.75 16.96 -3.33
CA ALA A 377 13.03 16.34 -2.21
C ALA A 377 11.86 15.46 -2.68
N THR A 378 11.35 15.71 -3.89
CA THR A 378 10.25 14.94 -4.49
C THR A 378 10.54 14.54 -5.95
N PRO A 379 11.53 13.66 -6.21
CA PRO A 379 12.00 13.35 -7.57
C PRO A 379 10.90 12.91 -8.53
N ARG A 380 10.00 12.02 -8.08
CA ARG A 380 8.86 11.55 -8.88
C ARG A 380 7.92 12.70 -9.26
N ASN A 381 7.63 13.58 -8.31
CA ASN A 381 6.72 14.71 -8.55
C ASN A 381 7.34 15.70 -9.53
N ASP A 382 8.63 15.98 -9.40
CA ASP A 382 9.35 16.88 -10.29
C ASP A 382 9.42 16.31 -11.71
N TRP A 383 9.68 15.01 -11.85
CA TRP A 383 9.63 14.32 -13.13
C TRP A 383 8.22 14.42 -13.77
N ARG A 384 7.17 14.03 -13.04
CA ARG A 384 5.76 14.11 -13.48
C ARG A 384 5.41 15.53 -13.93
N LYS A 385 5.74 16.52 -13.11
CA LYS A 385 5.35 17.92 -13.28
C LYS A 385 6.15 18.62 -14.37
N LYS A 386 7.48 18.53 -14.33
CA LYS A 386 8.38 19.34 -15.16
C LYS A 386 8.74 18.71 -16.50
N LEU A 387 8.65 17.38 -16.63
CA LEU A 387 8.66 16.71 -17.94
C LEU A 387 7.25 16.36 -18.45
N ALA A 388 6.21 16.76 -17.71
CA ALA A 388 4.80 16.66 -18.08
C ALA A 388 4.37 15.26 -18.54
N VAL A 389 4.58 14.26 -17.68
CA VAL A 389 4.29 12.85 -17.96
C VAL A 389 3.13 12.34 -17.12
N TRP A 390 2.00 12.00 -17.75
CA TRP A 390 0.84 11.46 -17.03
C TRP A 390 1.06 10.03 -16.52
N PRO A 391 0.45 9.67 -15.37
CA PRO A 391 0.59 8.34 -14.77
C PRO A 391 0.06 7.19 -15.61
N ASP A 392 -0.97 7.44 -16.41
CA ASP A 392 -1.54 6.46 -17.34
C ASP A 392 -0.75 6.34 -18.66
N TRP A 393 0.21 7.25 -18.94
CA TRP A 393 1.07 7.16 -20.12
C TRP A 393 2.33 6.33 -19.85
N ASN A 394 2.97 6.64 -18.73
CA ASN A 394 4.20 5.99 -18.31
C ASN A 394 4.14 5.77 -16.81
N PRO A 395 3.99 4.52 -16.36
CA PRO A 395 4.33 4.14 -15.00
C PRO A 395 5.82 4.43 -14.75
N ASN A 396 6.19 4.65 -13.50
CA ASN A 396 7.59 4.95 -13.15
C ASN A 396 8.23 3.81 -12.35
N GLY A 397 9.44 4.07 -11.88
CA GLY A 397 10.16 3.20 -10.98
C GLY A 397 11.34 2.46 -11.63
N GLN A 398 11.55 2.63 -12.94
CA GLN A 398 12.81 2.26 -13.59
C GLN A 398 13.36 3.40 -14.44
N PHE A 399 14.64 3.34 -14.76
CA PHE A 399 15.25 4.18 -15.79
C PHE A 399 16.27 3.42 -16.61
N VAL A 400 16.52 3.88 -17.84
CA VAL A 400 17.56 3.35 -18.72
C VAL A 400 18.51 4.49 -19.09
N VAL A 401 19.74 4.12 -19.43
CA VAL A 401 20.80 5.07 -19.82
C VAL A 401 21.25 4.75 -21.23
N TYR A 402 21.18 5.74 -22.12
CA TYR A 402 21.75 5.67 -23.46
C TYR A 402 23.12 6.35 -23.45
N GLU A 403 24.16 5.61 -23.85
CA GLU A 403 25.54 6.10 -23.91
C GLU A 403 25.93 6.48 -25.33
N ILE A 404 26.49 7.70 -25.48
CA ILE A 404 27.15 8.16 -26.68
C ILE A 404 28.64 8.18 -26.34
N LYS A 405 29.43 7.32 -26.96
CA LYS A 405 30.86 7.14 -26.65
C LYS A 405 31.68 8.29 -27.23
N ALA A 406 32.91 8.44 -26.74
CA ALA A 406 33.85 9.42 -27.26
C ALA A 406 34.01 9.29 -28.78
N GLY A 407 33.92 10.42 -29.49
CA GLY A 407 34.00 10.49 -30.96
C GLY A 407 32.70 10.15 -31.70
N GLU A 408 31.64 9.74 -31.00
CA GLU A 408 30.34 9.49 -31.61
C GLU A 408 29.44 10.73 -31.57
N LYS A 409 28.56 10.83 -32.56
CA LYS A 409 27.61 11.92 -32.74
C LYS A 409 26.18 11.40 -32.75
N LEU A 410 25.26 12.21 -32.24
CA LEU A 410 23.82 11.92 -32.31
C LEU A 410 23.04 13.19 -32.63
N LYS A 411 22.31 13.17 -33.75
CA LYS A 411 21.38 14.24 -34.13
C LYS A 411 20.07 14.07 -33.37
N VAL A 412 19.67 15.09 -32.62
CA VAL A 412 18.48 15.07 -31.77
C VAL A 412 17.70 16.38 -31.87
N TRP A 413 16.46 16.36 -31.39
CA TRP A 413 15.73 17.57 -30.99
C TRP A 413 15.85 17.77 -29.49
N LYS A 414 16.07 19.01 -29.07
CA LYS A 414 16.31 19.36 -27.66
C LYS A 414 15.57 20.65 -27.31
N GLY A 415 14.92 20.70 -26.15
CA GLY A 415 14.21 21.89 -25.69
C GLY A 415 13.24 21.62 -24.53
N PRO A 416 12.56 22.66 -24.01
CA PRO A 416 11.70 22.52 -22.84
C PRO A 416 10.45 21.67 -23.15
N ALA A 417 10.04 20.84 -22.19
CA ALA A 417 8.77 20.15 -22.20
C ALA A 417 7.61 21.14 -22.12
N SER A 418 6.60 20.94 -22.96
CA SER A 418 5.39 21.74 -22.89
C SER A 418 4.51 21.32 -21.72
N ALA A 419 3.66 22.23 -21.29
CA ALA A 419 2.53 21.88 -20.47
C ALA A 419 1.63 20.87 -21.20
N GLN A 420 0.98 19.98 -20.43
CA GLN A 420 0.09 18.95 -20.95
C GLN A 420 -1.29 19.06 -20.32
N ILE A 421 -2.33 18.91 -21.14
CA ILE A 421 -3.73 18.77 -20.74
C ILE A 421 -4.26 17.44 -21.27
N LYS A 422 -5.32 16.90 -20.66
CA LYS A 422 -5.99 15.69 -21.17
C LYS A 422 -6.82 16.03 -22.40
N GLU A 423 -6.41 15.53 -23.57
CA GLU A 423 -7.02 15.86 -24.87
C GLU A 423 -8.51 15.50 -24.96
N ASN A 424 -8.96 14.49 -24.23
CA ASN A 424 -10.37 14.06 -24.16
C ASN A 424 -11.24 14.93 -23.21
N GLY A 425 -10.67 15.96 -22.58
CA GLY A 425 -11.39 16.81 -21.62
C GLY A 425 -11.77 16.10 -20.31
N SER A 426 -11.24 14.90 -20.04
CA SER A 426 -11.53 14.14 -18.82
C SER A 426 -11.03 14.82 -17.53
N LEU A 427 -10.12 15.78 -17.67
CA LEU A 427 -9.56 16.57 -16.57
C LEU A 427 -9.43 18.05 -17.00
N PRO A 428 -10.57 18.76 -17.18
CA PRO A 428 -10.61 20.04 -17.91
C PRO A 428 -9.93 21.21 -17.17
N ASP A 429 -9.92 21.16 -15.82
CA ASP A 429 -9.34 22.21 -14.97
C ASP A 429 -7.96 21.84 -14.42
N HIS A 430 -7.22 20.95 -15.08
CA HIS A 430 -5.90 20.55 -14.63
C HIS A 430 -4.89 20.37 -15.76
N PHE A 431 -3.63 20.55 -15.40
CA PHE A 431 -2.51 20.40 -16.33
C PHE A 431 -1.23 19.94 -15.61
N LEU A 432 -0.29 19.42 -16.40
CA LEU A 432 1.11 19.27 -15.98
C LEU A 432 1.92 20.43 -16.57
N GLU A 433 2.81 21.02 -15.78
CA GLU A 433 3.43 22.32 -16.08
C GLU A 433 4.47 22.28 -17.21
N GLY A 434 5.24 21.20 -17.30
CA GLY A 434 6.39 21.13 -18.18
C GLY A 434 7.56 22.01 -17.71
N GLY A 435 8.48 22.31 -18.63
CA GLY A 435 9.58 23.25 -18.46
C GLY A 435 10.98 22.65 -18.35
N TYR A 436 11.13 21.39 -17.94
CA TYR A 436 12.43 20.72 -18.01
C TYR A 436 12.79 20.37 -19.44
N GLU A 437 14.08 20.36 -19.72
CA GLU A 437 14.60 20.03 -21.02
C GLU A 437 14.41 18.54 -21.32
N GLN A 438 13.81 18.25 -22.47
CA GLN A 438 13.70 16.91 -23.04
C GLN A 438 14.52 16.83 -24.33
N VAL A 439 14.91 15.62 -24.68
CA VAL A 439 15.64 15.26 -25.88
C VAL A 439 14.81 14.22 -26.63
N LYS A 440 14.61 14.42 -27.94
CA LYS A 440 13.91 13.47 -28.81
C LYS A 440 14.77 12.92 -29.93
N PHE A 441 14.86 11.59 -29.95
CA PHE A 441 15.36 10.74 -31.01
C PHE A 441 14.87 9.31 -30.73
N ASP A 442 14.66 8.48 -31.75
CA ASP A 442 14.14 7.13 -31.57
C ASP A 442 15.30 6.14 -31.39
N ALA A 443 15.53 5.70 -30.15
CA ALA A 443 16.63 4.79 -29.82
C ALA A 443 16.40 3.36 -30.32
N SER A 444 15.27 3.04 -30.96
CA SER A 444 15.12 1.78 -31.69
C SER A 444 15.88 1.76 -33.02
N ILE A 445 16.40 2.91 -33.46
CA ILE A 445 17.19 3.06 -34.68
C ILE A 445 18.68 2.78 -34.36
N PRO A 446 19.40 1.99 -35.19
CA PRO A 446 20.82 1.70 -35.01
C PRO A 446 21.69 2.85 -35.55
N TYR A 447 21.91 3.88 -34.74
CA TYR A 447 22.79 5.01 -35.09
C TYR A 447 24.27 4.60 -35.19
N ARG A 448 24.91 5.04 -36.27
CA ARG A 448 26.37 4.93 -36.49
C ARG A 448 27.12 6.01 -35.74
N ALA A 449 28.44 5.87 -35.65
CA ALA A 449 29.31 6.80 -34.92
C ALA A 449 29.23 8.25 -35.46
N ASP A 450 29.00 8.44 -36.76
CA ASP A 450 28.83 9.77 -37.38
C ASP A 450 27.43 10.38 -37.17
N GLY A 451 26.54 9.68 -36.48
CA GLY A 451 25.15 10.07 -36.26
C GLY A 451 24.20 9.72 -37.42
N SER A 452 24.70 9.09 -38.49
CA SER A 452 23.84 8.56 -39.55
C SER A 452 23.13 7.28 -39.11
N PHE A 453 22.06 6.92 -39.82
CA PHE A 453 21.30 5.69 -39.56
C PHE A 453 20.87 5.05 -40.87
N PRO A 454 20.65 3.71 -40.89
CA PRO A 454 20.16 3.04 -42.09
C PRO A 454 18.69 3.37 -42.34
N VAL A 455 18.36 3.53 -43.62
CA VAL A 455 16.99 3.70 -44.11
C VAL A 455 16.59 2.48 -44.94
N GLY A 456 15.34 2.04 -44.80
CA GLY A 456 14.78 0.95 -45.60
C GLY A 456 14.35 1.39 -46.99
N ALA A 457 13.84 0.44 -47.79
CA ALA A 457 13.36 0.71 -49.16
C ALA A 457 12.24 1.76 -49.25
N SER A 458 11.49 1.98 -48.16
CA SER A 458 10.45 3.00 -48.06
C SER A 458 10.97 4.39 -47.69
N GLY A 459 12.30 4.57 -47.59
CA GLY A 459 12.94 5.82 -47.15
C GLY A 459 12.82 6.11 -45.65
N LYS A 460 12.22 5.20 -44.87
CA LYS A 460 12.07 5.34 -43.41
C LYS A 460 13.26 4.73 -42.67
N PRO A 461 13.66 5.27 -41.50
CA PRO A 461 14.68 4.66 -40.66
C PRO A 461 14.32 3.21 -40.30
N LEU A 462 15.32 2.33 -40.28
CA LEU A 462 15.14 0.96 -39.78
C LEU A 462 15.20 0.94 -38.25
N ASN A 463 14.23 0.31 -37.61
CA ASN A 463 14.10 0.23 -36.15
C ASN A 463 14.59 -1.12 -35.58
N THR A 464 15.69 -1.66 -36.10
CA THR A 464 16.21 -3.00 -35.76
C THR A 464 16.75 -3.13 -34.33
N HIS A 465 16.78 -2.05 -33.55
CA HIS A 465 17.10 -2.05 -32.12
C HIS A 465 15.86 -1.83 -31.24
N ALA A 466 14.65 -1.92 -31.79
CA ALA A 466 13.42 -1.90 -31.01
C ALA A 466 13.43 -3.00 -29.94
N ASP A 467 12.96 -2.68 -28.74
CA ASP A 467 12.87 -3.65 -27.65
C ASP A 467 11.88 -4.76 -27.99
N THR A 468 12.16 -5.96 -27.49
CA THR A 468 11.23 -7.08 -27.57
C THR A 468 10.13 -6.87 -26.53
N MET A 469 8.89 -6.72 -26.96
CA MET A 469 7.71 -6.58 -26.08
C MET A 469 6.80 -7.81 -26.23
N ARG A 470 6.26 -8.31 -25.12
CA ARG A 470 5.31 -9.43 -25.07
C ARG A 470 4.01 -8.99 -24.41
N PHE A 471 2.90 -9.55 -24.86
CA PHE A 471 1.59 -9.30 -24.27
C PHE A 471 1.17 -10.47 -23.38
N TYR A 472 0.56 -10.14 -22.25
CA TYR A 472 -0.01 -11.11 -21.32
C TYR A 472 -1.50 -10.84 -21.15
N ASP A 473 -2.29 -11.89 -21.18
CA ASP A 473 -3.68 -11.89 -20.75
C ASP A 473 -3.75 -11.73 -19.23
N VAL A 474 -4.55 -10.78 -18.75
CA VAL A 474 -4.74 -10.49 -17.33
C VAL A 474 -6.12 -10.97 -16.91
N ASN A 475 -6.16 -11.96 -16.01
CA ASN A 475 -7.40 -12.34 -15.36
C ASN A 475 -7.80 -11.22 -14.38
N GLN A 476 -8.87 -10.50 -14.67
CA GLN A 476 -9.28 -9.32 -13.88
C GLN A 476 -9.79 -9.66 -12.47
N THR A 477 -10.14 -10.92 -12.20
CA THR A 477 -10.58 -11.38 -10.88
C THR A 477 -9.41 -11.85 -10.01
N THR A 478 -8.43 -12.53 -10.60
CA THR A 478 -7.32 -13.15 -9.86
C THR A 478 -5.99 -12.43 -10.02
N GLY A 479 -5.87 -11.51 -10.99
CA GLY A 479 -4.63 -10.81 -11.34
C GLY A 479 -3.59 -11.67 -12.07
N VAL A 480 -3.89 -12.95 -12.34
CA VAL A 480 -2.96 -13.87 -13.00
C VAL A 480 -2.68 -13.41 -14.43
N MET A 481 -1.39 -13.34 -14.78
CA MET A 481 -0.91 -12.99 -16.12
C MET A 481 -0.48 -14.25 -16.87
N THR A 482 -1.02 -14.46 -18.07
CA THR A 482 -0.66 -15.59 -18.94
C THR A 482 -0.09 -15.06 -20.26
N LEU A 483 1.06 -15.58 -20.71
CA LEU A 483 1.67 -15.12 -21.96
C LEU A 483 0.70 -15.36 -23.11
N SER A 484 0.38 -14.29 -23.83
CA SER A 484 -0.49 -14.35 -25.00
C SER A 484 0.33 -14.76 -26.22
N SER A 485 0.02 -15.93 -26.80
CA SER A 485 0.76 -16.48 -27.93
C SER A 485 0.47 -15.77 -29.27
N THR A 486 -0.61 -15.01 -29.34
CA THR A 486 -1.10 -14.38 -30.59
C THR A 486 -1.16 -12.85 -30.54
N MET A 487 -1.08 -12.25 -29.35
CA MET A 487 -1.30 -10.82 -29.21
C MET A 487 -0.07 -10.00 -29.65
N THR A 488 -0.32 -9.01 -30.51
CA THR A 488 0.68 -8.05 -31.00
C THR A 488 0.25 -6.63 -30.68
N TYR A 489 1.17 -5.66 -30.74
CA TYR A 489 0.83 -4.26 -30.49
C TYR A 489 -0.24 -3.73 -31.48
N ALA A 490 -0.16 -4.11 -32.76
CA ALA A 490 -1.13 -3.71 -33.77
C ALA A 490 -2.52 -4.30 -33.48
N ALA A 491 -2.58 -5.59 -33.11
CA ALA A 491 -3.82 -6.26 -32.72
C ALA A 491 -4.41 -5.63 -31.45
N TRP A 492 -3.59 -5.42 -30.42
CA TRP A 492 -4.00 -4.79 -29.16
C TRP A 492 -4.55 -3.38 -29.38
N LYS A 493 -3.88 -2.56 -30.19
CA LYS A 493 -4.31 -1.19 -30.49
C LYS A 493 -5.64 -1.12 -31.24
N ALA A 494 -6.00 -2.18 -31.98
CA ALA A 494 -7.26 -2.28 -32.69
C ALA A 494 -8.44 -2.69 -31.78
N LEU A 495 -8.18 -3.13 -30.53
CA LEU A 495 -9.23 -3.52 -29.58
C LEU A 495 -9.98 -2.29 -29.03
N PRO A 496 -11.26 -2.45 -28.63
CA PRO A 496 -11.95 -1.47 -27.80
C PRO A 496 -11.18 -1.16 -26.51
N ALA A 497 -11.26 0.09 -26.02
CA ALA A 497 -10.52 0.52 -24.83
C ALA A 497 -10.80 -0.34 -23.58
N SER A 498 -12.02 -0.86 -23.43
CA SER A 498 -12.38 -1.79 -22.34
C SER A 498 -11.68 -3.14 -22.44
N ASP A 499 -11.41 -3.62 -23.65
CA ASP A 499 -10.76 -4.90 -23.90
C ASP A 499 -9.25 -4.80 -23.89
N GLN A 500 -8.69 -3.62 -24.18
CA GLN A 500 -7.27 -3.35 -24.01
C GLN A 500 -6.80 -3.60 -22.58
N LEU A 501 -7.67 -3.39 -21.58
CA LEU A 501 -7.40 -3.63 -20.16
C LEU A 501 -7.26 -5.10 -19.79
N LYS A 502 -7.66 -6.03 -20.67
CA LYS A 502 -7.46 -7.47 -20.50
C LYS A 502 -6.04 -7.89 -20.84
N TYR A 503 -5.23 -6.98 -21.37
CA TYR A 503 -3.87 -7.27 -21.80
C TYR A 503 -2.88 -6.29 -21.18
N ILE A 504 -1.70 -6.79 -20.86
CA ILE A 504 -0.57 -6.00 -20.39
C ILE A 504 0.64 -6.28 -21.28
N SER A 505 1.23 -5.22 -21.82
CA SER A 505 2.50 -5.32 -22.56
C SER A 505 3.64 -5.25 -21.56
N ILE A 506 4.64 -6.11 -21.72
CA ILE A 506 5.81 -6.23 -20.86
C ILE A 506 7.04 -6.36 -21.75
N ARG A 507 8.06 -5.55 -21.47
CA ARG A 507 9.37 -5.61 -22.14
C ARG A 507 10.05 -6.92 -21.77
N GLU A 508 10.59 -7.64 -22.73
CA GLU A 508 11.31 -8.90 -22.54
C GLU A 508 12.82 -8.70 -22.67
N ALA A 509 13.23 -7.94 -23.68
CA ALA A 509 14.64 -7.66 -23.95
C ALA A 509 14.81 -6.22 -24.45
N MET A 510 15.93 -5.61 -24.04
CA MET A 510 16.41 -4.37 -24.66
C MET A 510 17.47 -4.72 -25.69
N ASN A 511 17.23 -4.31 -26.93
CA ASN A 511 18.03 -4.77 -28.06
C ASN A 511 19.09 -3.76 -28.51
N ASN A 512 19.02 -2.50 -28.05
CA ASN A 512 20.03 -1.50 -28.36
C ASN A 512 21.29 -1.67 -27.49
N PRO A 513 22.47 -1.93 -28.07
CA PRO A 513 23.71 -2.13 -27.30
C PRO A 513 24.25 -0.86 -26.61
N ARG A 514 23.72 0.31 -26.95
CA ARG A 514 24.05 1.60 -26.32
C ARG A 514 23.20 1.88 -25.09
N ILE A 515 22.15 1.08 -24.86
CA ILE A 515 21.26 1.21 -23.72
C ILE A 515 21.68 0.25 -22.62
N SER A 516 21.82 0.78 -21.41
CA SER A 516 22.04 0.02 -20.18
C SER A 516 20.89 0.20 -19.20
N GLY A 517 20.69 -0.79 -18.32
CA GLY A 517 19.57 -0.87 -17.38
C GLY A 517 18.64 -2.06 -17.69
N PRO A 518 17.34 -1.99 -17.32
CA PRO A 518 16.74 -0.94 -16.51
C PRO A 518 17.32 -0.93 -15.08
N TYR A 519 17.54 0.26 -14.54
CA TYR A 519 17.93 0.52 -13.16
C TYR A 519 16.73 1.00 -12.37
N ASP A 520 16.73 0.77 -11.06
CA ASP A 520 15.66 1.24 -10.17
C ASP A 520 15.81 2.75 -9.90
N THR A 521 14.71 3.50 -9.96
CA THR A 521 14.75 4.94 -9.62
C THR A 521 14.74 5.21 -8.12
N GLY A 522 14.29 4.25 -7.30
CA GLY A 522 14.04 4.43 -5.86
C GLY A 522 12.82 5.28 -5.54
N TRP A 523 11.96 5.58 -6.52
CA TRP A 523 10.82 6.50 -6.36
C TRP A 523 9.54 5.82 -5.85
N GLY A 524 9.57 4.49 -5.71
CA GLY A 524 8.38 3.65 -5.63
C GLY A 524 7.56 3.64 -6.92
N THR A 525 6.47 2.88 -6.96
CA THR A 525 5.75 2.56 -8.21
C THR A 525 4.34 3.18 -8.33
N LEU A 526 3.80 3.71 -7.24
CA LEU A 526 2.42 4.24 -7.20
C LEU A 526 2.41 5.76 -7.04
N ASP A 527 1.72 6.44 -7.95
CA ASP A 527 1.55 7.90 -7.94
C ASP A 527 0.54 8.39 -6.89
N PHE A 528 -0.36 7.51 -6.44
CA PHE A 528 -1.52 7.84 -5.59
C PHE A 528 -1.54 7.11 -4.24
N SER A 529 -0.51 6.30 -3.91
CA SER A 529 -0.41 5.65 -2.61
C SER A 529 1.02 5.71 -2.05
N SER A 530 1.11 5.61 -0.73
CA SER A 530 2.38 5.61 0.03
C SER A 530 3.03 4.22 0.16
N GLN A 531 2.40 3.18 -0.39
CA GLN A 531 2.65 1.80 0.05
C GLN A 531 3.86 1.11 -0.62
N LEU A 532 4.34 1.55 -1.78
CA LEU A 532 5.38 0.83 -2.53
C LEU A 532 6.67 1.64 -2.75
N VAL A 533 7.18 2.33 -1.73
CA VAL A 533 8.43 3.12 -1.83
C VAL A 533 9.68 2.22 -1.99
N ASN A 534 9.59 0.91 -1.67
CA ASN A 534 10.75 0.00 -1.60
C ASN A 534 10.57 -1.32 -2.39
N VAL A 535 9.84 -1.34 -3.51
CA VAL A 535 9.72 -2.54 -4.34
C VAL A 535 10.59 -2.42 -5.58
N LYS A 536 11.50 -3.38 -5.78
CA LYS A 536 12.28 -3.49 -7.01
C LYS A 536 11.35 -3.78 -8.19
N LEU A 537 11.38 -2.89 -9.18
CA LEU A 537 10.81 -3.18 -10.48
C LEU A 537 11.84 -3.88 -11.37
N GLY A 538 11.42 -5.00 -11.94
CA GLY A 538 11.92 -5.68 -13.13
C GLY A 538 10.74 -6.28 -13.91
N LEU A 539 10.92 -7.40 -14.56
CA LEU A 539 9.87 -8.01 -15.38
C LEU A 539 9.33 -9.22 -14.57
N PRO A 540 8.08 -9.68 -14.77
CA PRO A 540 7.62 -10.93 -14.15
C PRO A 540 8.64 -12.04 -14.45
N ASN A 541 8.80 -13.02 -13.56
CA ASN A 541 9.69 -14.16 -13.78
C ASN A 541 9.26 -14.94 -15.04
N ILE A 542 9.79 -14.55 -16.20
CA ILE A 542 9.55 -15.15 -17.50
C ILE A 542 10.86 -15.82 -17.89
N PRO A 543 10.86 -17.11 -18.26
CA PRO A 543 12.08 -17.81 -18.64
C PRO A 543 12.88 -17.06 -19.73
N GLY A 544 14.16 -16.76 -19.47
CA GLY A 544 15.08 -16.17 -20.47
C GLY A 544 15.64 -14.77 -20.17
N GLN A 545 15.23 -14.11 -19.08
CA GLN A 545 15.60 -12.71 -18.83
C GLN A 545 16.72 -12.57 -17.80
N ILE A 546 17.97 -12.65 -18.28
CA ILE A 546 19.15 -12.36 -17.46
C ILE A 546 19.46 -10.86 -17.59
N THR A 547 19.34 -10.12 -16.49
CA THR A 547 20.03 -8.83 -16.34
C THR A 547 21.52 -9.14 -16.36
N LYS A 548 22.24 -8.71 -17.41
CA LYS A 548 23.71 -8.67 -17.32
C LYS A 548 24.04 -7.65 -16.23
N GLN A 549 24.55 -8.15 -15.10
CA GLN A 549 25.06 -7.32 -14.00
C GLN A 549 26.27 -6.51 -14.47
#